data_AF-A0A7S0ZC69-F1
#
_entry.id   AF-A0A7S0ZC69-F1
#
_cell.length_a   1.000
_cell.length_b   1.000
_cell.length_c   1.000
_cell.angle_alpha   90.00
_cell.angle_beta   90.00
_cell.angle_gamma   90.00
#
_symmetry.space_group_name_H-M   'P 1'
#
loop_
_entity.id
_entity.type
_entity.pdbx_description
1 polymer ?
#
loop_
_entity_poly.entity_id
_entity_poly.type
_entity_poly.pdbx_seq_one_letter_code
_entity_poly.pdbx_strand_id
1 'polypeptide(L)'
;MEVERVSVDGMESVSNIVRCMACHVTLSGGNARVDHYRSDWHRVNLKRSTAGLVPMELKEFEERLVVVRAQQEAQEKAELSKRAKGFVCDICSKRFSSENAFQQHTASKRHIDKLNEGQ
;
A
#
# COMPACT_ATOMS: atom_id res chain seq x y z
N MET A 1 -8.25 4.05 -70.03
CA MET A 1 -7.25 4.69 -69.15
C MET A 1 -7.85 4.68 -67.76
N GLU A 2 -7.63 3.58 -67.02
CA GLU A 2 -8.05 3.43 -65.63
C GLU A 2 -7.15 4.30 -64.75
N VAL A 3 -7.78 5.14 -63.93
CA VAL A 3 -7.10 5.89 -62.87
C VAL A 3 -7.13 5.02 -61.62
N GLU A 4 -6.02 4.34 -61.35
CA GLU A 4 -5.86 3.55 -60.14
C GLU A 4 -5.88 4.45 -58.90
N ARG A 5 -6.82 4.14 -58.00
CA ARG A 5 -6.95 4.75 -56.69
C ARG A 5 -5.86 4.16 -55.80
N VAL A 6 -4.86 4.96 -55.43
CA VAL A 6 -3.86 4.54 -54.44
C VAL A 6 -4.51 4.53 -53.06
N SER A 7 -4.66 3.32 -52.52
CA SER A 7 -5.09 3.05 -51.13
C SER A 7 -4.10 3.62 -50.12
N VAL A 8 -4.66 4.22 -49.06
CA VAL A 8 -3.95 4.68 -47.86
C VAL A 8 -3.76 3.51 -46.90
N ASP A 9 -2.61 2.83 -46.97
CA ASP A 9 -2.20 1.86 -45.95
C ASP A 9 -0.68 1.97 -45.71
N GLY A 10 -0.30 2.60 -44.60
CA GLY A 10 1.10 2.89 -44.30
C GLY A 10 1.30 3.53 -42.93
N MET A 11 0.85 2.82 -41.91
CA MET A 11 0.93 3.18 -40.49
C MET A 11 2.37 2.98 -39.98
N GLU A 12 3.12 4.06 -39.79
CA GLU A 12 4.35 4.02 -39.00
C GLU A 12 4.15 4.85 -37.73
N SER A 13 3.67 4.16 -36.69
CA SER A 13 3.61 4.71 -35.34
C SER A 13 5.05 4.95 -34.88
N VAL A 14 5.45 6.21 -34.79
CA VAL A 14 6.75 6.61 -34.26
C VAL A 14 6.92 5.94 -32.90
N SER A 15 7.85 4.99 -32.82
CA SER A 15 8.17 4.28 -31.59
C SER A 15 8.71 5.29 -30.58
N ASN A 16 7.86 5.77 -29.67
CA ASN A 16 8.25 6.70 -28.62
C ASN A 16 9.02 5.92 -27.55
N ILE A 17 10.31 5.73 -27.79
CA ILE A 17 11.21 5.04 -26.86
C ILE A 17 11.76 6.06 -25.87
N VAL A 18 11.50 5.86 -24.58
CA VAL A 18 11.95 6.75 -23.51
C VAL A 18 12.65 5.94 -22.43
N ARG A 19 13.85 6.38 -22.03
CA ARG A 19 14.57 5.80 -20.91
C ARG A 19 14.28 6.58 -19.62
N CYS A 20 13.87 5.87 -18.58
CA CYS A 20 13.71 6.45 -17.25
C CYS A 20 14.99 6.27 -16.43
N MET A 21 15.66 7.38 -16.10
CA MET A 21 16.91 7.35 -15.32
C MET A 21 16.71 6.95 -13.86
N ALA A 22 15.55 7.26 -13.26
CA ALA A 22 15.26 6.85 -11.89
C ALA A 22 15.07 5.34 -11.75
N CYS A 23 14.68 4.65 -12.82
CA CYS A 23 14.29 3.24 -12.80
C CYS A 23 15.21 2.34 -13.66
N HIS A 24 16.15 2.93 -14.40
CA HIS A 24 17.05 2.25 -15.33
C HIS A 24 16.36 1.36 -16.39
N VAL A 25 15.13 1.69 -16.78
CA VAL A 25 14.38 0.95 -17.81
C VAL A 25 14.09 1.78 -19.05
N THR A 26 13.91 1.07 -20.16
CA THR A 26 13.48 1.62 -21.44
C THR A 26 12.01 1.29 -21.65
N LEU A 27 11.21 2.32 -21.89
CA LEU A 27 9.78 2.25 -22.16
C LEU A 27 9.60 2.41 -23.67
N SER A 28 8.77 1.56 -24.27
CA SER A 28 8.43 1.62 -25.69
C SER A 28 6.93 1.43 -25.87
N GLY A 29 6.35 2.09 -26.87
CA GLY A 29 4.92 2.05 -27.16
C GLY A 29 4.15 3.26 -26.64
N GLY A 30 2.92 3.43 -27.13
CA GLY A 30 2.15 4.67 -26.99
C GLY A 30 1.99 5.19 -25.56
N ASN A 31 1.37 4.39 -24.68
CA ASN A 31 1.05 4.81 -23.30
C ASN A 31 2.09 4.37 -22.26
N ALA A 32 3.11 3.59 -22.64
CA ALA A 32 4.09 3.02 -21.70
C ALA A 32 4.79 4.09 -20.85
N ARG A 33 5.06 5.26 -21.42
CA ARG A 33 5.58 6.42 -20.69
C ARG A 33 4.60 6.85 -19.58
N VAL A 34 3.36 7.13 -19.94
CA VAL A 34 2.35 7.66 -19.02
C VAL A 34 2.08 6.65 -17.88
N ASP A 35 1.93 5.38 -18.23
CA ASP A 35 1.66 4.31 -17.27
C ASP A 35 2.83 4.13 -16.30
N HIS A 36 4.07 4.17 -16.80
CA HIS A 36 5.26 4.10 -15.96
C HIS A 36 5.33 5.23 -14.94
N TYR A 37 5.22 6.49 -15.38
CA TYR A 37 5.35 7.65 -14.48
C TYR A 37 4.22 7.72 -13.43
N ARG A 38 3.07 7.08 -13.69
CA ARG A 38 1.96 6.94 -12.73
C ARG A 38 2.11 5.76 -11.77
N SER A 39 2.98 4.80 -12.08
CA SER A 39 3.14 3.57 -11.30
C SER A 39 3.76 3.81 -9.92
N ASP A 40 3.40 2.97 -8.96
CA ASP A 40 4.04 2.96 -7.64
C ASP A 40 5.52 2.58 -7.69
N TRP A 41 5.89 1.69 -8.61
CA TRP A 41 7.26 1.31 -8.82
C TRP A 41 8.14 2.51 -9.19
N HIS A 42 7.67 3.36 -10.12
CA HIS A 42 8.36 4.60 -10.46
C HIS A 42 8.46 5.55 -9.25
N ARG A 43 7.37 5.73 -8.49
CA ARG A 43 7.37 6.59 -7.30
C ARG A 43 8.38 6.13 -6.24
N VAL A 44 8.47 4.82 -6.01
CA VAL A 44 9.43 4.23 -5.07
C VAL A 44 10.86 4.42 -5.56
N ASN A 45 11.12 4.12 -6.83
CA ASN A 45 12.46 4.28 -7.41
C ASN A 45 12.91 5.73 -7.53
N LEU A 46 11.99 6.67 -7.79
CA LEU A 46 12.27 8.09 -7.75
C LEU A 46 12.76 8.52 -6.36
N LYS A 47 12.07 8.11 -5.30
CA LYS A 47 12.51 8.38 -3.91
C LYS A 47 13.88 7.79 -3.61
N ARG A 48 14.14 6.56 -4.06
CA ARG A 48 15.46 5.90 -3.90
C ARG A 48 16.55 6.66 -4.64
N SER A 49 16.29 7.04 -5.90
CA SER A 49 17.20 7.80 -6.75
C SER A 49 17.55 9.15 -6.13
N THR A 50 16.56 9.90 -5.58
CA THR A 50 16.82 11.16 -4.88
C THR A 50 17.62 11.00 -3.59
N ALA A 51 17.62 9.81 -3.00
CA ALA A 51 18.43 9.46 -1.83
C ALA A 51 19.80 8.85 -2.21
N GLY A 52 20.18 8.83 -3.49
CA GLY A 52 21.42 8.23 -3.96
C GLY A 52 21.45 6.70 -3.87
N LEU A 53 20.28 6.06 -3.74
CA LEU A 53 20.15 4.61 -3.65
C LEU A 53 19.88 3.98 -5.03
N VAL A 54 20.38 2.76 -5.22
CA VAL A 54 20.14 1.97 -6.43
C VAL A 54 18.64 1.69 -6.60
N PRO A 55 18.08 1.83 -7.82
CA PRO A 55 16.69 1.50 -8.07
C PRO A 55 16.40 0.03 -7.79
N MET A 56 15.20 -0.21 -7.28
CA MET A 56 14.65 -1.54 -7.07
C MET A 56 14.20 -2.12 -8.41
N GLU A 57 14.56 -3.38 -8.66
CA GLU A 57 14.09 -4.12 -9.83
C GLU A 57 12.59 -4.40 -9.74
N LEU A 58 11.93 -4.57 -10.89
CA LEU A 58 10.48 -4.79 -10.94
C LEU A 58 10.08 -6.05 -10.15
N LYS A 59 10.84 -7.14 -10.29
CA LYS A 59 10.60 -8.39 -9.56
C LYS A 59 10.68 -8.20 -8.04
N GLU A 60 11.71 -7.52 -7.55
CA GLU A 60 11.84 -7.24 -6.11
C GLU A 60 10.65 -6.39 -5.61
N PHE A 61 10.20 -5.43 -6.41
CA PHE A 61 9.03 -4.62 -6.07
C PHE A 61 7.74 -5.46 -5.98
N GLU A 62 7.50 -6.34 -6.94
CA GLU A 62 6.35 -7.25 -6.94
C GLU A 62 6.36 -8.19 -5.74
N GLU A 63 7.52 -8.77 -5.40
CA GLU A 63 7.69 -9.62 -4.22
C GLU A 63 7.36 -8.85 -2.93
N ARG A 64 7.82 -7.60 -2.81
CA ARG A 64 7.49 -6.74 -1.66
C ARG A 64 6.00 -6.38 -1.61
N LEU A 65 5.35 -6.17 -2.75
CA LEU A 65 3.90 -5.92 -2.80
C LEU A 65 3.09 -7.09 -2.25
N VAL A 66 3.49 -8.33 -2.52
CA VAL A 66 2.84 -9.53 -1.95
C VAL A 66 2.90 -9.50 -0.42
N VAL A 67 4.08 -9.21 0.14
CA VAL A 67 4.27 -9.14 1.59
C VAL A 67 3.44 -8.00 2.20
N VAL A 68 3.45 -6.81 1.59
CA VAL A 68 2.70 -5.65 2.08
C VAL A 68 1.20 -5.93 2.08
N ARG A 69 0.66 -6.55 1.03
CA ARG A 69 -0.76 -6.93 0.98
C ARG A 69 -1.12 -7.95 2.06
N ALA A 70 -0.32 -8.99 2.22
CA ALA A 70 -0.54 -9.99 3.27
C ALA A 70 -0.50 -9.38 4.67
N GLN A 71 0.40 -8.42 4.92
CA GLN A 71 0.47 -7.68 6.19
C GLN A 71 -0.76 -6.81 6.42
N GLN A 72 -1.23 -6.09 5.40
CA GLN A 72 -2.44 -5.26 5.49
C GLN A 72 -3.67 -6.12 5.80
N GLU A 73 -3.84 -7.24 5.11
CA GLU A 73 -4.94 -8.17 5.37
C GLU A 73 -4.88 -8.77 6.79
N ALA A 74 -3.68 -9.13 7.26
CA ALA A 74 -3.49 -9.64 8.61
C ALA A 74 -3.81 -8.58 9.68
N GLN A 75 -3.41 -7.33 9.45
CA GLN A 75 -3.73 -6.21 10.33
C GLN A 75 -5.23 -5.94 10.37
N GLU A 76 -5.90 -5.90 9.22
CA GLU A 76 -7.35 -5.70 9.17
C GLU A 76 -8.10 -6.80 9.91
N LYS A 77 -7.72 -8.07 9.70
CA LYS A 77 -8.29 -9.22 10.44
C LYS A 77 -8.02 -9.14 11.94
N ALA A 78 -6.83 -8.71 12.36
CA ALA A 78 -6.49 -8.54 13.76
C ALA A 78 -7.33 -7.43 14.41
N GLU A 79 -7.51 -6.29 13.74
CA GLU A 79 -8.34 -5.19 14.21
C GLU A 79 -9.82 -5.57 14.29
N LEU A 80 -10.34 -6.28 13.28
CA LEU A 80 -11.69 -6.85 13.32
C LEU A 80 -11.85 -7.84 14.49
N SER A 81 -10.86 -8.70 14.72
CA SER A 81 -10.88 -9.64 15.84
C SER A 81 -10.83 -8.93 17.19
N LYS A 82 -10.01 -7.89 17.36
CA LYS A 82 -9.97 -7.06 18.57
C LYS A 82 -11.32 -6.40 18.82
N ARG A 83 -11.93 -5.81 17.78
CA ARG A 83 -13.25 -5.19 17.87
C ARG A 83 -14.34 -6.20 18.24
N ALA A 84 -14.29 -7.41 17.67
CA ALA A 84 -15.24 -8.48 17.97
C ALA A 84 -15.07 -9.04 19.39
N LYS A 85 -13.84 -9.25 19.85
CA LYS A 85 -13.56 -9.73 21.21
C LYS A 85 -13.95 -8.72 22.28
N GLY A 86 -13.90 -7.42 21.95
CA GLY A 86 -14.14 -6.33 22.89
C GLY A 86 -13.09 -6.30 24.02
N PHE A 87 -13.09 -5.23 24.82
CA PHE A 87 -12.17 -5.09 25.95
C PHE A 87 -12.93 -5.36 27.23
N VAL A 88 -12.49 -6.31 28.07
CA VAL A 88 -13.21 -6.71 29.29
C VAL A 88 -12.31 -6.48 30.49
N CYS A 89 -12.88 -5.89 31.54
CA CYS A 89 -12.25 -5.78 32.85
C CYS A 89 -12.70 -6.93 33.73
N ASP A 90 -11.80 -7.81 34.15
CA ASP A 90 -12.13 -8.97 34.99
C ASP A 90 -12.52 -8.56 36.43
N ILE A 91 -11.95 -7.47 36.96
CA ILE A 91 -12.25 -6.97 38.32
C ILE A 91 -13.64 -6.33 38.40
N CYS A 92 -14.05 -5.67 37.32
CA CYS A 92 -15.33 -4.95 37.27
C CYS A 92 -16.40 -5.71 36.47
N SER A 93 -16.03 -6.81 35.81
CA SER A 93 -16.83 -7.55 34.83
C SER A 93 -17.49 -6.66 33.77
N LYS A 94 -16.83 -5.55 33.40
CA LYS A 94 -17.33 -4.56 32.42
C LYS A 94 -16.71 -4.77 31.05
N ARG A 95 -17.54 -4.70 30.02
CA ARG A 95 -17.12 -4.76 28.62
C ARG A 95 -17.13 -3.37 27.99
N PHE A 96 -16.10 -3.07 27.21
CA PHE A 96 -15.88 -1.81 26.52
C PHE A 96 -15.75 -2.07 25.02
N SER A 97 -16.28 -1.14 24.23
CA SER A 97 -16.30 -1.21 22.78
C SER A 97 -15.03 -0.69 22.11
N SER A 98 -14.11 -0.08 22.86
CA SER A 98 -12.84 0.43 22.38
C SER A 98 -11.73 0.29 23.43
N GLU A 99 -10.49 0.22 22.95
CA GLU A 99 -9.31 0.11 23.82
C GLU A 99 -9.18 1.34 24.72
N ASN A 100 -9.41 2.53 24.16
CA ASN A 100 -9.32 3.79 24.90
C ASN A 100 -10.31 3.85 26.07
N ALA A 101 -11.55 3.39 25.89
CA ALA A 101 -12.54 3.37 26.97
C ALA A 101 -12.14 2.39 28.09
N PHE A 102 -11.52 1.26 27.73
CA PHE A 102 -10.99 0.31 28.70
C PHE A 102 -9.77 0.87 29.45
N GLN A 103 -8.83 1.52 28.75
CA GLN A 103 -7.66 2.15 29.37
C GLN A 103 -8.06 3.27 30.35
N GLN A 104 -9.03 4.11 29.97
CA GLN A 104 -9.59 5.12 30.86
C GLN A 104 -10.27 4.50 32.09
N HIS A 105 -10.96 3.37 31.90
CA HIS A 105 -11.55 2.63 33.01
C HIS A 105 -10.48 2.10 33.98
N THR A 106 -9.43 1.44 33.49
CA THR A 106 -8.36 0.88 34.33
C THR A 106 -7.54 1.96 35.05
N ALA A 107 -7.40 3.14 34.45
CA ALA A 107 -6.74 4.28 35.09
C ALA A 107 -7.63 5.05 36.10
N SER A 108 -8.93 4.75 36.15
CA SER A 108 -9.85 5.48 37.02
C SER A 108 -9.67 5.11 38.50
N LYS A 109 -9.82 6.10 39.39
CA LYS A 109 -9.74 5.89 40.85
C LYS A 109 -10.66 4.76 41.34
N ARG A 110 -11.88 4.67 40.78
CA ARG A 110 -12.86 3.62 41.12
C ARG A 110 -12.39 2.20 40.79
N HIS A 111 -11.57 2.03 39.75
CA HIS A 111 -10.99 0.73 39.41
C HIS A 111 -9.83 0.39 40.36
N ILE A 112 -8.97 1.36 40.65
CA ILE A 112 -7.82 1.22 41.55
C ILE A 112 -8.27 0.89 42.98
N ASP A 113 -9.31 1.56 43.50
CA ASP A 113 -9.84 1.28 44.83
C ASP A 113 -10.33 -0.18 44.92
N LYS A 114 -11.08 -0.66 43.92
CA LYS A 114 -11.53 -2.06 43.85
C LYS A 114 -10.41 -3.08 43.71
N LEU A 115 -9.33 -2.73 43.02
CA LEU A 115 -8.13 -3.55 42.92
C LEU A 115 -7.48 -3.74 44.29
N ASN A 116 -7.41 -2.67 45.09
CA ASN A 116 -6.77 -2.67 46.41
C ASN A 116 -7.64 -3.33 47.49
N GLU A 117 -8.97 -3.28 47.36
CA GLU A 117 -9.92 -3.93 48.28
C GLU A 117 -9.97 -5.47 48.14
N GLY A 118 -9.44 -6.01 47.04
CA GLY A 118 -9.42 -7.45 46.75
C GLY A 118 -8.19 -8.21 47.25
N GLN A 119 -7.32 -7.58 48.05
CA GLN A 119 -6.12 -8.19 48.66
C GLN A 119 -6.28 -8.48 50.15
#